data_AF-A0A2D4I1L6-F1
#
_entry.id   AF-A0A2D4I1L6-F1
#
_cell.length_a   1.000
_cell.length_b   1.000
_cell.length_c   1.000
_cell.angle_alpha   90.00
_cell.angle_beta   90.00
_cell.angle_gamma   90.00
#
_symmetry.space_group_name_H-M   'P 1'
#
loop_
_entity.id
_entity.type
_entity.pdbx_description
1 polymer ?
#
loop_
_entity_poly.entity_id
_entity_poly.type
_entity_poly.pdbx_seq_one_letter_code
_entity_poly.pdbx_strand_id
1 'polypeptide(L)'
;IRVLACGGRNTSARLLNKFKMKSRLSRFIAEDPKDLSLRIEEAINISTEAFRLWAVAAGYGQACDLYRDLYPVLMRIVSSLSQLTSSFQENSTLIELFIQRAAAVVTFITQVTETASCQTELQAQLSRSGPEEGDQIPPPPITWRHVAGFRPVIETNMKNCFREITHMDRWQALQSLATAYVVYMGMYYRHCSQQVKSSGNEVLCLQLSL
;
A
#
# COMPACT_ATOMS: atom_id res chain seq x y z
N ILE A 1 11.10 -6.00 -14.63
CA ILE A 1 9.81 -6.69 -14.36
C ILE A 1 8.68 -5.68 -14.12
N ARG A 2 8.80 -4.78 -13.13
CA ARG A 2 7.78 -3.74 -12.86
C ARG A 2 7.34 -2.97 -14.11
N VAL A 3 8.29 -2.50 -14.91
CA VAL A 3 8.00 -1.78 -16.18
C VAL A 3 7.10 -2.59 -17.12
N LEU A 4 7.31 -3.90 -17.23
CA LEU A 4 6.46 -4.77 -18.04
C LEU A 4 5.07 -4.91 -17.42
N ALA A 5 4.97 -5.02 -16.09
CA ALA A 5 3.69 -5.08 -15.39
C ALA A 5 2.87 -3.79 -15.58
N CYS A 6 3.52 -2.62 -15.65
CA CYS A 6 2.87 -1.34 -15.97
C CYS A 6 2.29 -1.29 -17.40
N GLY A 7 2.63 -2.25 -18.28
CA GLY A 7 2.06 -2.36 -19.62
C GLY A 7 0.59 -2.77 -19.67
N GLY A 8 -0.08 -2.88 -18.50
CA GLY A 8 -1.52 -3.12 -18.39
C GLY A 8 -1.88 -4.39 -17.63
N ARG A 9 -3.16 -4.47 -17.24
CA ARG A 9 -3.75 -5.56 -16.44
C ARG A 9 -3.41 -6.95 -16.99
N ASN A 10 -3.54 -7.16 -18.30
CA ASN A 10 -3.29 -8.47 -18.92
C ASN A 10 -1.82 -8.89 -18.84
N THR A 11 -0.90 -7.96 -19.06
CA THR A 11 0.54 -8.21 -18.94
C THR A 11 0.93 -8.51 -17.50
N SER A 12 0.41 -7.72 -16.54
CA SER A 12 0.58 -7.97 -15.11
C SER A 12 0.06 -9.35 -14.70
N ALA A 13 -1.16 -9.74 -15.11
CA ALA A 13 -1.73 -11.06 -14.80
C ALA A 13 -0.87 -12.20 -15.33
N ARG A 14 -0.39 -12.07 -16.57
CA ARG A 14 0.51 -13.05 -17.20
C ARG A 14 1.81 -13.19 -16.41
N LEU A 15 2.41 -12.07 -15.99
CA LEU A 15 3.62 -12.10 -15.16
C LEU A 15 3.38 -12.79 -13.81
N LEU A 16 2.30 -12.46 -13.10
CA LEU A 16 2.00 -13.02 -11.79
C LEU A 16 1.68 -14.51 -11.85
N ASN A 17 0.83 -14.91 -12.79
CA ASN A 17 0.26 -16.26 -12.84
C ASN A 17 1.10 -17.20 -13.73
N LYS A 18 1.31 -16.85 -15.01
CA LYS A 18 2.00 -17.73 -15.96
C LYS A 18 3.47 -17.90 -15.61
N PHE A 19 4.15 -16.84 -15.18
CA PHE A 19 5.55 -16.90 -14.76
C PHE A 19 5.74 -17.18 -13.26
N LYS A 20 4.64 -17.45 -12.53
CA LYS A 20 4.63 -17.75 -11.09
C LYS A 20 5.34 -16.70 -10.22
N MET A 21 5.34 -15.43 -10.65
CA MET A 21 6.03 -14.35 -9.94
C MET A 21 5.49 -14.17 -8.52
N LYS A 22 4.21 -14.51 -8.28
CA LYS A 22 3.65 -14.52 -6.92
C LYS A 22 4.45 -15.39 -5.96
N SER A 23 4.62 -16.67 -6.30
CA SER A 23 5.40 -17.60 -5.46
C SER A 23 6.87 -17.20 -5.31
N ARG A 24 7.48 -16.64 -6.36
CA ARG A 24 8.91 -16.29 -6.37
C ARG A 24 9.23 -15.03 -5.58
N LEU A 25 8.29 -14.08 -5.52
CA LEU A 25 8.54 -12.75 -4.95
C LEU A 25 7.87 -12.50 -3.60
N SER A 26 6.96 -13.38 -3.16
CA SER A 26 6.25 -13.22 -1.88
C SER A 26 7.21 -13.20 -0.68
N ARG A 27 8.29 -14.00 -0.71
CA ARG A 27 9.28 -14.02 0.38
C ARG A 27 9.89 -12.64 0.66
N PHE A 28 10.11 -11.84 -0.39
CA PHE A 28 10.77 -10.54 -0.28
C PHE A 28 9.88 -9.44 0.31
N ILE A 29 8.58 -9.70 0.48
CA ILE A 29 7.64 -8.81 1.17
C ILE A 29 7.13 -9.39 2.48
N ALA A 30 7.26 -10.70 2.68
CA ALA A 30 6.85 -11.40 3.91
C ALA A 30 7.94 -11.36 5.00
N GLU A 31 9.21 -11.46 4.62
CA GLU A 31 10.35 -11.52 5.53
C GLU A 31 10.98 -10.13 5.74
N ASP A 32 11.62 -9.92 6.90
CA ASP A 32 12.43 -8.72 7.12
C ASP A 32 13.70 -8.79 6.25
N PRO A 33 14.14 -7.67 5.63
CA PRO A 33 15.38 -7.67 4.86
C PRO A 33 16.61 -8.19 5.63
N LYS A 34 16.63 -8.08 6.96
CA LYS A 34 17.71 -8.57 7.83
C LYS A 34 17.73 -10.10 7.97
N ASP A 35 16.58 -10.75 7.76
CA ASP A 35 16.43 -12.21 7.89
C ASP A 35 16.77 -12.94 6.58
N LEU A 36 16.89 -12.21 5.48
CA LEU A 36 17.28 -12.77 4.18
C LEU A 36 18.78 -13.09 4.17
N SER A 37 19.14 -14.27 3.64
CA SER A 37 20.54 -14.67 3.43
C SER A 37 21.20 -13.95 2.25
N LEU A 38 21.14 -12.61 2.24
CA LEU A 38 21.65 -11.70 1.22
C LEU A 38 22.37 -10.53 1.91
N ARG A 39 23.14 -9.73 1.15
CA ARG A 39 23.64 -8.46 1.68
C ARG A 39 22.46 -7.54 2.00
N ILE A 40 22.54 -6.81 3.12
CA ILE A 40 21.42 -6.00 3.61
C ILE A 40 20.93 -4.98 2.57
N GLU A 41 21.84 -4.33 1.84
CA GLU A 41 21.51 -3.39 0.76
C GLU A 41 20.74 -4.06 -0.37
N GLU A 42 21.16 -5.27 -0.79
CA GLU A 42 20.50 -6.05 -1.85
C GLU A 42 19.13 -6.54 -1.38
N ALA A 43 19.03 -6.99 -0.13
CA ALA A 43 17.80 -7.43 0.49
C ALA A 43 16.76 -6.29 0.53
N ILE A 44 17.17 -5.09 0.95
CA ILE A 44 16.29 -3.90 0.99
C ILE A 44 15.87 -3.51 -0.43
N ASN A 45 16.80 -3.48 -1.39
CA ASN A 45 16.50 -3.11 -2.77
C ASN A 45 15.52 -4.09 -3.44
N ILE A 46 15.74 -5.40 -3.30
CA ILE A 46 14.83 -6.42 -3.85
C ILE A 46 13.47 -6.34 -3.17
N SER A 47 13.42 -6.17 -1.84
CA SER A 47 12.17 -5.99 -1.10
C SER A 47 11.41 -4.74 -1.57
N THR A 48 12.12 -3.62 -1.79
CA THR A 48 11.55 -2.38 -2.31
C THR A 48 10.94 -2.57 -3.69
N GLU A 49 11.67 -3.19 -4.61
CA GLU A 49 11.18 -3.44 -5.97
C GLU A 49 10.05 -4.48 -6.00
N ALA A 50 10.04 -5.43 -5.06
CA ALA A 50 8.91 -6.32 -4.87
C ALA A 50 7.67 -5.52 -4.46
N PHE A 51 7.72 -4.68 -3.41
CA PHE A 51 6.59 -3.84 -3.02
C PHE A 51 6.10 -2.94 -4.16
N ARG A 52 7.01 -2.33 -4.93
CA ARG A 52 6.62 -1.50 -6.09
C ARG A 52 5.94 -2.31 -7.19
N LEU A 53 6.37 -3.54 -7.45
CA LEU A 53 5.66 -4.44 -8.38
C LEU A 53 4.27 -4.82 -7.85
N TRP A 54 4.17 -5.13 -6.56
CA TRP A 54 2.90 -5.49 -5.92
C TRP A 54 1.93 -4.33 -5.87
N ALA A 55 2.40 -3.09 -5.74
CA ALA A 55 1.57 -1.89 -5.87
C ALA A 55 0.94 -1.79 -7.27
N VAL A 56 1.71 -2.04 -8.34
CA VAL A 56 1.19 -2.06 -9.72
C VAL A 56 0.14 -3.17 -9.90
N ALA A 57 0.43 -4.37 -9.38
CA ALA A 57 -0.51 -5.48 -9.43
C ALA A 57 -1.82 -5.16 -8.69
N ALA A 58 -1.71 -4.62 -7.47
CA ALA A 58 -2.84 -4.22 -6.65
C ALA A 58 -3.70 -3.17 -7.36
N GLY A 59 -3.10 -2.16 -7.98
CA GLY A 59 -3.83 -1.13 -8.75
C GLY A 59 -4.64 -1.69 -9.93
N TYR A 60 -4.29 -2.87 -10.45
CA TYR A 60 -5.08 -3.58 -11.45
C TYR A 60 -6.12 -4.56 -10.87
N GLY A 61 -6.34 -4.54 -9.55
CA GLY A 61 -7.20 -5.49 -8.85
C GLY A 61 -6.62 -6.90 -8.74
N GLN A 62 -5.31 -7.05 -8.90
CA GLN A 62 -4.62 -8.35 -8.82
C GLN A 62 -3.92 -8.49 -7.49
N ALA A 63 -3.63 -9.74 -7.11
CA ALA A 63 -2.89 -10.06 -5.88
C ALA A 63 -3.55 -9.59 -4.58
N CYS A 64 -4.83 -9.25 -4.62
CA CYS A 64 -5.61 -8.87 -3.45
C CYS A 64 -5.77 -10.04 -2.46
N ASP A 65 -5.70 -11.28 -2.94
CA ASP A 65 -5.65 -12.47 -2.09
C ASP A 65 -4.38 -12.49 -1.22
N LEU A 66 -3.24 -12.14 -1.78
CA LEU A 66 -1.95 -12.07 -1.09
C LEU A 66 -1.93 -11.02 0.04
N TYR A 67 -2.65 -9.91 -0.12
CA TYR A 67 -2.73 -8.89 0.92
C TYR A 67 -3.30 -9.44 2.23
N ARG A 68 -4.32 -10.32 2.18
CA ARG A 68 -4.91 -10.88 3.39
C ARG A 68 -3.88 -11.66 4.20
N ASP A 69 -3.07 -12.46 3.52
CA ASP A 69 -2.01 -13.27 4.14
C ASP A 69 -0.90 -12.37 4.71
N LEU A 70 -0.66 -11.21 4.07
CA LEU A 70 0.41 -10.29 4.46
C LEU A 70 -0.01 -9.20 5.43
N TYR A 71 -1.30 -9.05 5.73
CA TYR A 71 -1.80 -7.97 6.59
C TYR A 71 -1.01 -7.84 7.91
N PRO A 72 -0.76 -8.92 8.68
CA PRO A 72 -0.01 -8.81 9.94
C PRO A 72 1.44 -8.34 9.70
N VAL A 73 2.06 -8.78 8.61
CA VAL A 73 3.42 -8.38 8.24
C VAL A 73 3.46 -6.90 7.88
N LEU A 74 2.54 -6.44 7.03
CA LEU A 74 2.43 -5.04 6.63
C LEU A 74 2.18 -4.14 7.84
N MET A 75 1.29 -4.55 8.75
CA MET A 75 1.00 -3.81 9.98
C MET A 75 2.25 -3.67 10.84
N ARG A 76 3.01 -4.76 11.04
CA ARG A 76 4.29 -4.74 11.75
C ARG A 76 5.29 -3.79 11.09
N ILE A 77 5.44 -3.86 9.76
CA ILE A 77 6.34 -2.97 9.02
C ILE A 77 5.94 -1.52 9.24
N VAL A 78 4.66 -1.16 9.00
CA VAL A 78 4.16 0.22 9.14
C VAL A 78 4.33 0.74 10.57
N SER A 79 4.05 -0.07 11.58
CA SER A 79 4.27 0.30 12.99
C SER A 79 5.74 0.59 13.30
N SER A 80 6.67 -0.18 12.71
CA SER A 80 8.11 0.04 12.89
C SER A 80 8.66 1.29 12.17
N LEU A 81 7.94 1.83 11.18
CA LEU A 81 8.40 3.03 10.44
C LEU A 81 8.51 4.27 11.33
N SER A 82 7.77 4.32 12.44
CA SER A 82 7.88 5.36 13.46
C SER A 82 9.31 5.51 14.02
N GLN A 83 10.09 4.42 14.00
CA GLN A 83 11.45 4.39 14.50
C GLN A 83 12.48 4.93 13.48
N LEU A 84 12.12 4.97 12.19
CA LEU A 84 13.01 5.48 11.13
C LEU A 84 13.29 6.97 11.28
N THR A 85 12.32 7.76 11.76
CA THR A 85 12.51 9.20 12.02
C THR A 85 13.45 9.45 13.20
N SER A 86 13.48 8.55 14.18
CA SER A 86 14.38 8.66 15.35
C SER A 86 15.79 8.13 15.10
N SER A 87 15.99 7.24 14.13
CA SER A 87 17.27 6.55 13.88
C SER A 87 18.17 7.28 12.87
N PHE A 88 17.93 8.56 12.59
CA PHE A 88 18.78 9.38 11.71
C PHE A 88 20.13 9.69 12.38
N GLN A 89 20.98 8.67 12.53
CA GLN A 89 22.40 8.83 12.84
C GLN A 89 23.23 7.65 12.27
N GLU A 90 24.40 8.01 11.72
CA GLU A 90 25.56 7.18 11.37
C GLU A 90 25.61 6.36 10.06
N ASN A 91 24.55 6.21 9.24
CA ASN A 91 24.68 5.59 7.90
C ASN A 91 23.72 6.17 6.85
N SER A 92 24.14 7.21 6.12
CA SER A 92 23.29 7.95 5.16
C SER A 92 22.70 7.07 4.04
N THR A 93 23.45 6.10 3.54
CA THR A 93 23.01 5.28 2.38
C THR A 93 21.99 4.22 2.77
N LEU A 94 22.21 3.50 3.87
CA LEU A 94 21.29 2.44 4.32
C LEU A 94 19.94 3.01 4.76
N ILE A 95 19.93 4.16 5.44
CA ILE A 95 18.68 4.79 5.88
C ILE A 95 17.84 5.24 4.68
N GLU A 96 18.48 5.78 3.63
CA GLU A 96 17.80 6.13 2.38
C GLU A 96 17.14 4.91 1.73
N LEU A 97 17.81 3.76 1.69
CA LEU A 97 17.22 2.52 1.17
C LEU A 97 16.00 2.08 1.99
N PHE A 98 16.06 2.17 3.33
CA PHE A 98 14.92 1.87 4.18
C PHE A 98 13.75 2.84 3.97
N ILE A 99 14.03 4.13 3.74
CA ILE A 99 13.01 5.14 3.43
C ILE A 99 12.35 4.84 2.08
N GLN A 100 13.12 4.49 1.06
CA GLN A 100 12.57 4.08 -0.25
C GLN A 100 11.69 2.84 -0.13
N ARG A 101 12.11 1.85 0.69
CA ARG A 101 11.30 0.68 1.00
C ARG A 101 10.00 1.06 1.71
N ALA A 102 10.08 1.90 2.73
CA ALA A 102 8.93 2.38 3.49
C ALA A 102 7.92 3.09 2.58
N ALA A 103 8.39 3.96 1.69
CA ALA A 103 7.54 4.64 0.71
C ALA A 103 6.84 3.62 -0.20
N ALA A 104 7.56 2.61 -0.69
CA ALA A 104 6.99 1.54 -1.52
C ALA A 104 5.91 0.72 -0.78
N VAL A 105 6.11 0.42 0.51
CA VAL A 105 5.12 -0.25 1.37
C VAL A 105 3.85 0.58 1.48
N VAL A 106 3.99 1.88 1.78
CA VAL A 106 2.84 2.80 1.88
C VAL A 106 2.11 2.90 0.54
N THR A 107 2.83 3.02 -0.58
CA THR A 107 2.22 3.02 -1.92
C THR A 107 1.46 1.73 -2.21
N PHE A 108 2.00 0.56 -1.84
CA PHE A 108 1.29 -0.72 -1.98
C PHE A 108 -0.01 -0.73 -1.17
N ILE A 109 0.03 -0.30 0.10
CA ILE A 109 -1.17 -0.18 0.95
C ILE A 109 -2.18 0.78 0.33
N THR A 110 -1.73 1.90 -0.23
CA THR A 110 -2.61 2.85 -0.95
C THR A 110 -3.33 2.17 -2.10
N GLN A 111 -2.61 1.45 -2.96
CA GLN A 111 -3.20 0.77 -4.13
C GLN A 111 -4.18 -0.34 -3.74
N VAL A 112 -3.88 -1.09 -2.69
CA VAL A 112 -4.80 -2.09 -2.14
C VAL A 112 -6.07 -1.43 -1.59
N THR A 113 -5.92 -0.31 -0.87
CA THR A 113 -7.04 0.42 -0.28
C THR A 113 -7.94 1.05 -1.34
N GLU A 114 -7.36 1.63 -2.38
CA GLU A 114 -8.07 2.18 -3.54
C GLU A 114 -8.88 1.08 -4.25
N THR A 115 -8.25 -0.06 -4.52
CA THR A 115 -8.91 -1.22 -5.14
C THR A 115 -10.06 -1.77 -4.29
N ALA A 116 -9.87 -1.87 -2.97
CA ALA A 116 -10.92 -2.28 -2.04
C ALA A 116 -12.09 -1.28 -1.98
N SER A 117 -11.84 -0.01 -2.31
CA SER A 117 -12.84 1.05 -2.36
C SER A 117 -13.64 1.06 -3.67
N CYS A 118 -13.02 0.70 -4.79
CA CYS A 118 -13.72 0.52 -6.06
C CYS A 118 -14.69 -0.67 -6.04
N GLN A 119 -14.54 -1.64 -5.14
CA GLN A 119 -15.47 -2.77 -4.99
C GLN A 119 -16.90 -2.30 -4.73
N THR A 120 -17.09 -1.35 -3.82
CA THR A 120 -18.44 -0.86 -3.47
C THR A 120 -19.10 -0.11 -4.62
N GLU A 121 -18.32 0.57 -5.45
CA GLU A 121 -18.84 1.25 -6.64
C GLU A 121 -19.24 0.25 -7.73
N LEU A 122 -18.39 -0.75 -8.02
CA LEU A 122 -18.70 -1.83 -8.94
C LEU A 122 -19.91 -2.65 -8.49
N GLN A 123 -20.02 -2.97 -7.20
CA GLN A 123 -21.16 -3.70 -6.66
C GLN A 123 -22.46 -2.87 -6.69
N ALA A 124 -22.39 -1.55 -6.46
CA ALA A 124 -23.53 -0.66 -6.60
C ALA A 124 -23.98 -0.49 -8.07
N GLN A 125 -23.06 -0.50 -9.02
CA GLN A 125 -23.37 -0.49 -10.45
C GLN A 125 -23.97 -1.82 -10.92
N LEU A 126 -23.41 -2.96 -10.50
CA LEU A 126 -23.94 -4.30 -10.77
C LEU A 126 -25.32 -4.54 -10.15
N SER A 127 -25.65 -3.87 -9.05
CA SER A 127 -27.00 -3.93 -8.47
C SER A 127 -28.03 -3.08 -9.24
N ARG A 128 -27.56 -2.15 -10.09
CA ARG A 128 -28.39 -1.27 -10.93
C ARG A 128 -28.56 -1.79 -12.36
N SER A 129 -27.55 -2.48 -12.90
CA SER A 129 -27.63 -3.19 -14.18
C SER A 129 -28.09 -4.63 -13.94
N GLY A 130 -29.23 -5.04 -14.51
CA GLY A 130 -29.72 -6.42 -14.43
C GLY A 130 -28.73 -7.46 -14.99
N PRO A 131 -29.03 -8.76 -14.86
CA PRO A 131 -28.10 -9.84 -15.15
C PRO A 131 -27.95 -10.03 -16.67
N GLU A 132 -27.12 -9.22 -17.32
CA GLU A 132 -26.73 -9.47 -18.71
C GLU A 132 -25.25 -9.88 -18.80
N GLU A 133 -25.05 -10.93 -19.61
CA GLU A 133 -23.83 -11.69 -19.83
C GLU A 133 -22.74 -10.82 -20.47
N GLY A 134 -21.66 -10.59 -19.72
CA GLY A 134 -20.42 -10.04 -20.25
C GLY A 134 -19.34 -10.09 -19.18
N ASP A 135 -18.35 -10.98 -19.35
CA ASP A 135 -17.12 -11.16 -18.55
C ASP A 135 -17.15 -10.44 -17.19
N GLN A 136 -18.01 -10.91 -16.28
CA GLN A 136 -18.15 -10.31 -14.97
C GLN A 136 -16.87 -10.59 -14.18
N ILE A 137 -16.01 -9.58 -14.09
CA ILE A 137 -14.80 -9.62 -13.29
C ILE A 137 -15.24 -9.87 -11.83
N PRO A 138 -14.84 -10.99 -11.20
CA PRO A 138 -15.25 -11.27 -9.83
C PRO A 138 -14.77 -10.13 -8.92
N PRO A 139 -15.60 -9.68 -7.96
CA PRO A 139 -15.23 -8.59 -7.08
C PRO A 139 -13.93 -8.94 -6.33
N PRO A 140 -13.01 -7.98 -6.14
CA PRO A 140 -11.77 -8.25 -5.43
C PRO A 140 -12.08 -8.76 -4.01
N PRO A 141 -11.30 -9.70 -3.48
CA PRO A 141 -11.55 -10.32 -2.19
C PRO A 141 -11.31 -9.39 -0.99
N ILE A 142 -11.11 -8.09 -1.15
CA ILE A 142 -10.79 -7.17 -0.05
C ILE A 142 -11.84 -6.07 0.02
N THR A 143 -12.48 -5.93 1.18
CA THR A 143 -13.41 -4.82 1.49
C THR A 143 -12.71 -3.70 2.28
N TRP A 144 -13.30 -2.50 2.28
CA TRP A 144 -12.83 -1.33 3.04
C TRP A 144 -12.46 -1.62 4.51
N ARG A 145 -13.23 -2.49 5.20
CA ARG A 145 -12.97 -2.86 6.60
C ARG A 145 -11.60 -3.51 6.81
N HIS A 146 -11.09 -4.24 5.82
CA HIS A 146 -9.80 -4.90 5.93
C HIS A 146 -8.63 -3.90 5.84
N VAL A 147 -8.82 -2.79 5.11
CA VAL A 147 -7.76 -1.80 4.82
C VAL A 147 -7.79 -0.59 5.76
N ALA A 148 -8.94 -0.28 6.37
CA ALA A 148 -9.09 0.92 7.18
C ALA A 148 -8.20 0.98 8.44
N GLY A 149 -7.75 -0.17 8.95
CA GLY A 149 -6.91 -0.26 10.16
C GLY A 149 -5.54 0.42 10.05
N PHE A 150 -5.05 0.69 8.83
CA PHE A 150 -3.74 1.34 8.63
C PHE A 150 -3.75 2.85 8.91
N ARG A 151 -4.91 3.52 8.84
CA ARG A 151 -5.03 4.97 8.98
C ARG A 151 -4.35 5.54 10.23
N PRO A 152 -4.67 5.12 11.48
CA PRO A 152 -4.13 5.76 12.68
C PRO A 152 -2.59 5.70 12.76
N VAL A 153 -2.00 4.58 12.30
CA VAL A 153 -0.54 4.40 12.34
C VAL A 153 0.12 5.21 11.23
N ILE A 154 -0.43 5.22 10.02
CA ILE A 154 0.08 6.07 8.93
C ILE A 154 -0.01 7.56 9.29
N GLU A 155 -1.13 8.00 9.88
CA GLU A 155 -1.29 9.39 10.31
C GLU A 155 -0.25 9.79 11.36
N THR A 156 0.01 8.91 12.33
CA THR A 156 1.03 9.13 13.37
C THR A 156 2.42 9.23 12.74
N ASN A 157 2.79 8.30 11.85
CA ASN A 157 4.08 8.33 11.17
C ASN A 157 4.24 9.57 10.28
N MET A 158 3.17 10.02 9.62
CA MET A 158 3.16 11.25 8.82
C MET A 158 3.46 12.47 9.68
N LYS A 159 2.81 12.61 10.84
CA LYS A 159 3.07 13.69 11.79
C LYS A 159 4.53 13.68 12.25
N ASN A 160 5.11 12.50 12.49
CA ASN A 160 6.53 12.39 12.84
C ASN A 160 7.45 12.85 11.71
N CYS A 161 7.19 12.48 10.45
CA CYS A 161 7.97 12.98 9.32
C CYS A 161 7.90 14.52 9.19
N PHE A 162 6.73 15.13 9.39
CA PHE A 162 6.58 16.57 9.29
C PHE A 162 7.22 17.36 10.44
N ARG A 163 7.50 16.73 11.59
CA ARG A 163 8.29 17.38 12.65
C ARG A 163 9.73 17.66 12.20
N GLU A 164 10.27 16.87 11.26
CA GLU A 164 11.62 17.06 10.74
C GLU A 164 11.70 18.13 9.62
N ILE A 165 10.60 18.82 9.26
CA ILE A 165 10.59 19.80 8.16
C ILE A 165 11.55 20.98 8.39
N THR A 166 11.89 21.28 9.65
CA THR A 166 12.86 22.30 10.04
C THR A 166 14.31 21.84 9.88
N HIS A 167 14.55 20.54 9.69
CA HIS A 167 15.87 19.93 9.51
C HIS A 167 16.08 19.52 8.04
N MET A 168 16.61 20.43 7.23
CA MET A 168 16.67 20.30 5.75
C MET A 168 17.22 18.95 5.25
N ASP A 169 18.33 18.46 5.80
CA ASP A 169 18.95 17.21 5.34
C ASP A 169 18.05 15.98 5.62
N ARG A 170 17.44 15.94 6.80
CA ARG A 170 16.52 14.87 7.20
C ARG A 170 15.21 14.93 6.42
N TRP A 171 14.70 16.15 6.24
CA TRP A 171 13.50 16.41 5.46
C TRP A 171 13.66 15.96 4.01
N GLN A 172 14.80 16.29 3.38
CA GLN A 172 15.09 15.89 2.01
C GLN A 172 15.11 14.37 1.85
N ALA A 173 15.73 13.65 2.80
CA ALA A 173 15.72 12.19 2.80
C ALA A 173 14.29 11.62 2.96
N LEU A 174 13.48 12.21 3.84
CA LEU A 174 12.11 11.77 4.15
C LEU A 174 11.06 12.15 3.09
N GLN A 175 11.38 13.03 2.14
CA GLN A 175 10.40 13.62 1.22
C GLN A 175 9.58 12.58 0.44
N SER A 176 10.23 11.50 0.00
CA SER A 176 9.56 10.40 -0.72
C SER A 176 8.52 9.67 0.14
N LEU A 177 8.85 9.42 1.41
CA LEU A 177 7.97 8.78 2.37
C LEU A 177 6.85 9.71 2.84
N ALA A 178 7.17 10.98 3.11
CA ALA A 178 6.18 12.00 3.46
C ALA A 178 5.13 12.16 2.35
N THR A 179 5.57 12.17 1.08
CA THR A 179 4.69 12.22 -0.08
C THR A 179 3.78 10.99 -0.13
N ALA A 180 4.33 9.78 0.08
CA ALA A 180 3.54 8.55 0.10
C ALA A 180 2.45 8.58 1.19
N TYR A 181 2.76 9.11 2.38
CA TYR A 181 1.77 9.28 3.45
C TYR A 181 0.66 10.27 3.09
N VAL A 182 1.00 11.43 2.52
CA VAL A 182 0.00 12.41 2.08
C VAL A 182 -0.92 11.82 1.02
N VAL A 183 -0.36 11.11 0.03
CA VAL A 183 -1.14 10.42 -1.00
C VAL A 183 -2.08 9.39 -0.39
N TYR A 184 -1.59 8.58 0.55
CA TYR A 184 -2.43 7.63 1.28
C TYR A 184 -3.58 8.33 2.00
N MET A 185 -3.31 9.38 2.79
CA MET A 185 -4.34 10.09 3.56
C MET A 185 -5.37 10.77 2.65
N GLY A 186 -4.93 11.39 1.55
CA GLY A 186 -5.82 12.00 0.57
C GLY A 186 -6.75 10.97 -0.09
N MET A 187 -6.20 9.83 -0.51
CA MET A 187 -6.99 8.70 -1.04
C MET A 187 -7.95 8.16 0.03
N TYR A 188 -7.48 7.95 1.26
CA TYR A 188 -8.29 7.43 2.36
C TYR A 188 -9.52 8.31 2.64
N TYR A 189 -9.33 9.62 2.82
CA TYR A 189 -10.44 10.52 3.13
C TYR A 189 -11.41 10.68 1.96
N ARG A 190 -10.92 10.66 0.71
CA ARG A 190 -11.77 10.66 -0.48
C ARG A 190 -12.73 9.48 -0.45
N HIS A 191 -12.24 8.26 -0.26
CA HIS A 191 -13.08 7.06 -0.26
C HIS A 191 -13.89 6.90 1.02
N CYS A 192 -13.36 7.27 2.19
CA CYS A 192 -14.11 7.24 3.45
C CYS A 192 -15.42 8.04 3.35
N SER A 193 -15.37 9.24 2.74
CA SER A 193 -16.56 10.06 2.52
C SER A 193 -17.60 9.39 1.59
N GLN A 194 -17.16 8.56 0.64
CA GLN A 194 -18.04 7.82 -0.27
C GLN A 194 -18.66 6.59 0.42
N GLN A 195 -17.89 5.90 1.26
CA GLN A 195 -18.37 4.73 2.03
C GLN A 195 -19.46 5.11 3.04
N VAL A 196 -19.31 6.25 3.72
CA VAL A 196 -20.33 6.77 4.66
C VAL A 196 -21.63 7.10 3.93
N LYS A 197 -21.55 7.71 2.74
CA LYS A 197 -22.73 8.00 1.90
C LYS A 197 -23.46 6.75 1.42
N SER A 198 -22.73 5.66 1.12
CA SER A 198 -23.33 4.40 0.66
C SER A 198 -23.94 3.55 1.78
N SER A 199 -23.57 3.77 3.05
CA SER A 199 -24.00 2.95 4.18
C SER A 199 -25.15 3.55 5.00
N GLY A 200 -25.66 4.73 4.61
CA GLY A 200 -26.80 5.38 5.27
C GLY A 200 -26.54 5.82 6.73
N ASN A 201 -25.30 5.67 7.23
CA ASN A 201 -24.93 5.95 8.61
C ASN A 201 -24.28 7.34 8.72
N GLU A 202 -25.11 8.38 8.82
CA GLU A 202 -24.69 9.78 8.94
C GLU A 202 -23.84 10.07 10.20
N VAL A 203 -23.89 9.19 11.21
CA VAL A 203 -23.25 9.38 12.53
C VAL A 203 -21.71 9.32 12.47
N LEU A 204 -21.12 8.61 11.50
CA LEU A 204 -19.65 8.49 11.38
C LEU A 204 -18.98 9.76 10.81
N CYS A 205 -19.74 10.67 10.19
CA CYS A 205 -19.20 11.89 9.60
C CYS A 205 -18.76 12.92 10.66
N LEU A 206 -19.40 12.91 11.83
CA LEU A 206 -19.19 13.92 12.88
C LEU A 206 -17.99 13.60 13.80
N GLN A 207 -17.61 12.35 13.97
CA GLN A 207 -16.44 11.97 14.78
C GLN A 207 -15.10 12.08 14.03
N LEU A 208 -15.12 12.30 12.72
CA LEU A 208 -13.91 12.43 11.89
C LEU A 208 -13.47 13.89 11.65
N SER A 209 -14.27 14.85 12.11
CA SER A 209 -14.08 16.30 11.89
C SER A 209 -13.68 17.07 13.15
N LEU A 210 -13.39 16.38 14.26
CA LEU A 210 -12.98 16.94 15.55
C LEU A 210 -11.65 16.34 16.01
#